data_AF-U7P841-F1
#
_entry.id   AF-U7P841-F1
#
_cell.length_a   1.000
_cell.length_b   1.000
_cell.length_c   1.000
_cell.angle_alpha   90.00
_cell.angle_beta   90.00
_cell.angle_gamma   90.00
#
_symmetry.space_group_name_H-M   'P 1'
#
loop_
_entity.id
_entity.type
_entity.pdbx_description
1 polymer ?
#
loop_
_entity_poly.entity_id
_entity_poly.type
_entity_poly.pdbx_seq_one_letter_code
_entity_poly.pdbx_strand_id
1 'polypeptide(L)'
;MNRKVMFRCTLVSLLLAAPAPLLIALFIHLAGGALSEALFESLAIGGVAVVYAAAAVAVFLLLLLGTLAVNVLTPQLVNLAEVESDDREFGEVKWFNVNKGYGFITRDSGEDVFVHFRAIRGRGHRTLAEGQKVRYHIIENERGLQADDVTVIT
;
A
#
# COMPACT_ATOMS: atom_id res chain seq x y z
N MET A 1 11.35 9.69 -10.39
CA MET A 1 11.06 8.27 -10.68
C MET A 1 12.38 7.54 -10.94
N ASN A 2 12.71 6.49 -10.18
CA ASN A 2 14.02 5.83 -10.27
C ASN A 2 14.20 5.21 -11.67
N ARG A 3 15.24 5.63 -12.40
CA ARG A 3 15.53 5.18 -13.77
C ARG A 3 15.58 3.66 -13.87
N LYS A 4 16.06 2.98 -12.83
CA LYS A 4 16.10 1.51 -12.74
C LYS A 4 14.71 0.87 -12.68
N VAL A 5 13.73 1.51 -12.04
CA VAL A 5 12.35 1.01 -11.92
C VAL A 5 11.62 1.14 -13.24
N MET A 6 11.77 2.29 -13.92
CA MET A 6 11.17 2.51 -15.23
C MET A 6 11.67 1.48 -16.27
N PHE A 7 12.98 1.19 -16.28
CA PHE A 7 13.54 0.15 -17.15
C PHE A 7 13.01 -1.27 -16.86
N ARG A 8 12.81 -1.62 -15.58
CA ARG A 8 12.26 -2.93 -15.20
C ARG A 8 10.82 -3.08 -15.66
N CYS A 9 9.99 -2.06 -15.47
CA CYS A 9 8.59 -2.07 -15.92
C CYS A 9 8.49 -2.20 -17.44
N THR A 10 9.27 -1.40 -18.20
CA THR A 10 9.26 -1.48 -19.66
C THR A 10 9.71 -2.84 -20.18
N LEU A 11 10.72 -3.46 -19.54
CA LEU A 11 11.23 -4.76 -19.93
C LEU A 11 10.20 -5.88 -19.67
N VAL A 12 9.53 -5.86 -18.51
CA VAL A 12 8.49 -6.84 -18.18
C VAL A 12 7.28 -6.69 -19.10
N SER A 13 6.80 -5.47 -19.35
CA SER A 13 5.68 -5.23 -20.27
C SER A 13 6.00 -5.67 -21.70
N LEU A 14 7.24 -5.44 -22.17
CA LEU A 14 7.68 -5.87 -23.51
C LEU A 14 7.76 -7.40 -23.61
N LEU A 15 8.30 -8.06 -22.60
CA LEU A 15 8.46 -9.52 -22.58
C LEU A 15 7.10 -10.23 -22.53
N LEU A 16 6.14 -9.67 -21.79
CA LEU A 16 4.79 -10.22 -21.66
C LEU A 16 3.89 -9.92 -22.88
N ALA A 17 4.14 -8.81 -23.57
CA ALA A 17 3.38 -8.42 -24.77
C ALA A 17 3.72 -9.27 -26.01
N ALA A 18 4.91 -9.86 -26.09
CA ALA A 18 5.31 -10.67 -27.24
C ALA A 18 4.44 -11.94 -27.44
N PRO A 19 4.18 -12.79 -26.43
CA PRO A 19 3.33 -13.97 -26.63
C PRO A 19 1.81 -13.65 -26.67
N ALA A 20 1.39 -12.50 -26.15
CA ALA A 20 -0.02 -12.20 -25.91
C ALA A 20 -0.91 -12.23 -27.18
N PRO A 21 -0.51 -11.69 -28.34
CA PRO A 21 -1.34 -11.73 -29.55
C PRO A 21 -1.60 -13.16 -30.06
N LEU A 22 -0.64 -14.08 -29.87
CA LEU A 22 -0.82 -15.49 -30.26
C LEU A 22 -1.84 -16.18 -29.35
N LEU A 23 -1.77 -15.91 -28.05
CA LEU A 23 -2.74 -16.44 -27.07
C LEU A 23 -4.14 -15.87 -27.32
N ILE A 24 -4.25 -14.59 -27.62
CA ILE A 24 -5.51 -13.92 -27.94
C ILE A 24 -6.11 -14.48 -29.24
N ALA A 25 -5.30 -14.63 -30.29
CA ALA A 25 -5.74 -15.21 -31.56
C ALA A 25 -6.19 -16.67 -31.39
N LEU A 26 -5.45 -17.47 -30.62
CA LEU A 26 -5.82 -18.85 -30.29
C LEU A 26 -7.14 -18.92 -29.54
N PHE A 27 -7.33 -18.05 -28.54
CA PHE A 27 -8.56 -18.00 -27.76
C PHE A 27 -9.76 -17.59 -28.62
N ILE A 28 -9.62 -16.58 -29.49
CA ILE A 28 -10.68 -16.14 -30.40
C ILE A 28 -11.03 -17.23 -31.42
N HIS A 29 -10.03 -17.98 -31.91
CA HIS A 29 -10.27 -19.13 -32.76
C HIS A 29 -11.05 -20.25 -32.05
N LEU A 30 -10.71 -20.53 -30.79
CA LEU A 30 -11.40 -21.56 -29.98
C LEU A 30 -12.83 -21.14 -29.60
N ALA A 31 -13.04 -19.87 -29.30
CA ALA A 31 -14.34 -19.32 -28.93
C ALA A 31 -15.30 -19.19 -30.12
N GLY A 32 -14.76 -18.99 -31.34
CA GLY A 32 -15.54 -18.81 -32.56
C GLY A 32 -16.40 -17.53 -32.56
N GLY A 33 -17.26 -17.41 -33.58
CA GLY A 33 -18.23 -16.30 -33.70
C GLY A 33 -17.67 -15.04 -34.34
N ALA A 34 -18.41 -13.92 -34.25
CA ALA A 34 -18.16 -12.69 -35.01
C ALA A 34 -16.75 -12.11 -34.85
N LEU A 35 -16.09 -12.34 -33.70
CA LEU A 35 -14.72 -11.90 -33.46
C LEU A 35 -13.70 -12.68 -34.30
N SER A 36 -13.95 -13.97 -34.56
CA SER A 36 -13.09 -14.80 -35.41
C SER A 36 -13.18 -14.40 -36.88
N GLU A 37 -14.38 -14.04 -37.35
CA GLU A 37 -14.59 -13.52 -38.71
C GLU A 37 -13.90 -12.16 -38.90
N ALA A 38 -14.06 -11.25 -37.93
CA ALA A 38 -13.40 -9.95 -37.96
C ALA A 38 -11.85 -10.05 -37.92
N LEU A 39 -11.30 -11.01 -37.17
CA LEU A 39 -9.86 -11.28 -37.20
C LEU A 39 -9.38 -11.82 -38.55
N PHE A 40 -10.14 -12.73 -39.17
CA PHE A 40 -9.78 -13.30 -40.45
C PHE A 40 -9.82 -12.26 -41.57
N GLU A 41 -10.82 -11.38 -41.56
CA GLU A 41 -10.93 -10.25 -42.48
C GLU A 41 -9.75 -9.28 -42.32
N SER A 42 -9.41 -8.92 -41.08
CA SER A 42 -8.23 -8.09 -40.79
C SER A 42 -6.92 -8.76 -41.27
N LEU A 43 -6.82 -10.08 -41.12
CA LEU A 43 -5.68 -10.86 -41.60
C LEU A 43 -5.59 -10.90 -43.13
N ALA A 44 -6.74 -11.01 -43.81
CA ALA A 44 -6.82 -11.02 -45.27
C ALA A 44 -6.42 -9.67 -45.88
N ILE A 45 -6.70 -8.56 -45.19
CA ILE A 45 -6.40 -7.21 -45.65
C ILE A 45 -4.95 -6.80 -45.32
N GLY A 46 -4.52 -7.01 -44.07
CA GLY A 46 -3.24 -6.51 -43.55
C GLY A 46 -2.10 -7.52 -43.54
N GLY A 47 -2.40 -8.81 -43.63
CA GLY A 47 -1.44 -9.89 -43.47
C GLY A 47 -1.02 -10.14 -42.01
N VAL A 48 -0.46 -11.33 -41.75
CA VAL A 48 -0.15 -11.83 -40.40
C VAL A 48 0.78 -10.91 -39.62
N ALA A 49 1.84 -10.41 -40.26
CA ALA A 49 2.85 -9.61 -39.58
C ALA A 49 2.30 -8.26 -39.08
N VAL A 50 1.44 -7.60 -39.86
CA VAL A 50 0.87 -6.29 -39.52
C VAL A 50 -0.15 -6.43 -38.40
N VAL A 51 -1.04 -7.41 -38.49
CA VAL A 51 -2.06 -7.68 -37.46
C VAL A 51 -1.40 -8.06 -36.14
N TYR A 52 -0.36 -8.90 -36.18
CA TYR A 52 0.40 -9.27 -35.00
C TYR A 52 1.10 -8.07 -34.35
N ALA A 53 1.78 -7.23 -35.15
CA ALA A 53 2.47 -6.04 -34.65
C ALA A 53 1.48 -5.03 -34.03
N ALA A 54 0.33 -4.80 -34.67
CA ALA A 54 -0.71 -3.90 -34.16
C ALA A 54 -1.27 -4.39 -32.81
N ALA A 55 -1.58 -5.68 -32.71
CA ALA A 55 -2.05 -6.29 -31.47
C ALA A 55 -0.98 -6.25 -30.37
N ALA A 56 0.28 -6.53 -30.69
CA ALA A 56 1.39 -6.48 -29.74
C ALA A 56 1.59 -5.07 -29.19
N VAL A 57 1.53 -4.03 -30.04
CA VAL A 57 1.63 -2.63 -29.62
C VAL A 57 0.46 -2.24 -28.74
N ALA A 58 -0.78 -2.62 -29.10
CA ALA A 58 -1.96 -2.32 -28.30
C ALA A 58 -1.87 -2.94 -26.89
N VAL A 59 -1.47 -4.21 -26.80
CA VAL A 59 -1.28 -4.90 -25.52
C VAL A 59 -0.12 -4.27 -24.73
N PHE A 60 0.99 -3.94 -25.38
CA PHE A 60 2.12 -3.27 -24.74
C PHE A 60 1.71 -1.92 -24.14
N LEU A 61 0.97 -1.09 -24.87
CA LEU A 61 0.51 0.21 -24.38
C LEU A 61 -0.46 0.06 -23.21
N LEU A 62 -1.39 -0.90 -23.27
CA LEU A 62 -2.31 -1.19 -22.17
C LEU A 62 -1.56 -1.62 -20.92
N LEU A 63 -0.62 -2.56 -21.05
CA LEU A 63 0.22 -3.02 -19.93
C LEU A 63 1.11 -1.91 -19.38
N LEU A 64 1.67 -1.06 -20.25
CA LEU A 64 2.50 0.08 -19.85
C LEU A 64 1.67 1.10 -19.06
N LEU A 65 0.50 1.47 -19.57
CA LEU A 65 -0.46 2.36 -18.89
C LEU A 65 -0.88 1.78 -17.54
N GLY A 66 -1.23 0.49 -17.49
CA GLY A 66 -1.61 -0.19 -16.26
C GLY A 66 -0.48 -0.19 -15.23
N THR A 67 0.75 -0.50 -15.66
CA THR A 67 1.92 -0.53 -14.78
C THR A 67 2.28 0.87 -14.26
N LEU A 68 2.15 1.90 -15.10
CA LEU A 68 2.34 3.30 -14.70
C LEU A 68 1.25 3.75 -13.72
N ALA A 69 -0.02 3.42 -14.00
CA ALA A 69 -1.15 3.74 -13.13
C ALA A 69 -0.96 3.10 -11.75
N VAL A 70 -0.62 1.81 -11.69
CA VAL A 70 -0.28 1.13 -10.44
C VAL A 70 0.86 1.85 -9.74
N ASN A 71 1.99 2.09 -10.40
CA ASN A 71 3.14 2.77 -9.77
C ASN A 71 2.83 4.18 -9.22
N VAL A 72 1.83 4.88 -9.79
CA VAL A 72 1.36 6.20 -9.30
C VAL A 72 0.34 6.06 -8.17
N LEU A 73 -0.56 5.07 -8.24
CA LEU A 73 -1.67 4.86 -7.31
C LEU A 73 -1.28 4.06 -6.05
N THR A 74 -0.36 3.10 -6.15
CA THR A 74 0.09 2.28 -5.02
C THR A 74 0.57 3.10 -3.82
N PRO A 75 1.41 4.16 -3.96
CA PRO A 75 1.81 4.94 -2.79
C PRO A 75 0.64 5.68 -2.13
N GLN A 76 -0.41 6.04 -2.89
CA GLN A 76 -1.61 6.67 -2.35
C GLN A 76 -2.50 5.65 -1.63
N LEU A 77 -2.71 4.47 -2.23
CA LEU A 77 -3.50 3.38 -1.65
C LEU A 77 -2.88 2.81 -0.37
N VAL A 78 -1.55 2.72 -0.29
CA VAL A 78 -0.84 2.28 0.94
C VAL A 78 -1.04 3.30 2.06
N ASN A 79 -0.93 4.60 1.78
CA ASN A 79 -1.19 5.63 2.80
C ASN A 79 -2.65 5.64 3.26
N LEU A 80 -3.61 5.29 2.40
CA LEU A 80 -5.01 5.19 2.78
C LEU A 80 -5.29 3.93 3.61
N ALA A 81 -4.63 2.81 3.29
CA ALA A 81 -4.76 1.57 4.05
C ALA A 81 -4.08 1.61 5.42
N GLU A 82 -2.96 2.34 5.56
CA GLU A 82 -2.25 2.52 6.83
C GLU A 82 -3.02 3.41 7.84
N VAL A 83 -4.08 4.11 7.38
CA VAL A 83 -4.96 4.93 8.22
C VAL A 83 -6.12 4.12 8.83
N GLU A 84 -6.40 2.89 8.35
CA GLU A 84 -7.59 2.12 8.74
C GLU A 84 -7.34 0.98 9.75
N SER A 85 -6.12 0.79 10.26
CA SER A 85 -5.86 -0.04 11.44
C SER A 85 -5.24 0.81 12.55
N ASP A 86 -6.05 1.68 13.15
CA ASP A 86 -5.67 2.37 14.39
C ASP A 86 -5.77 1.39 15.56
N ASP A 87 -4.81 0.46 15.67
CA ASP A 87 -4.71 -0.55 16.75
C ASP A 87 -4.32 0.09 18.10
N ARG A 88 -4.56 1.39 18.28
CA ARG A 88 -4.27 2.09 19.52
C ARG A 88 -5.39 1.91 20.53
N GLU A 89 -4.98 1.60 21.74
CA GLU A 89 -5.86 1.52 22.89
C GLU A 89 -6.03 2.88 23.57
N PHE A 90 -7.04 2.94 24.41
CA PHE A 90 -7.36 4.08 25.26
C PHE A 90 -6.93 3.81 26.70
N GLY A 91 -6.56 4.86 27.40
CA GLY A 91 -6.27 4.78 28.83
C GLY A 91 -6.15 6.15 29.48
N GLU A 92 -5.96 6.13 30.78
CA GLU A 92 -5.86 7.32 31.62
C GLU A 92 -4.48 7.41 32.25
N VAL A 93 -3.88 8.60 32.24
CA VAL A 93 -2.55 8.80 32.81
C VAL A 93 -2.64 8.74 34.34
N LYS A 94 -2.09 7.66 34.91
CA LYS A 94 -2.04 7.47 36.37
C LYS A 94 -1.11 8.46 37.05
N TRP A 95 0.07 8.67 36.46
CA TRP A 95 1.01 9.71 36.86
C TRP A 95 2.12 9.85 35.82
N PHE A 96 2.71 11.03 35.73
CA PHE A 96 3.85 11.28 34.86
C PHE A 96 4.84 12.22 35.55
N ASN A 97 6.11 11.82 35.62
CA ASN A 97 7.16 12.65 36.18
C ASN A 97 7.84 13.44 35.06
N VAL A 98 7.52 14.73 34.95
CA VAL A 98 8.08 15.63 33.93
C VAL A 98 9.60 15.74 34.00
N ASN A 99 10.17 15.75 35.20
CA ASN A 99 11.62 15.89 35.39
C ASN A 99 12.37 14.63 34.94
N LYS A 100 11.80 13.45 35.20
CA LYS A 100 12.42 12.17 34.82
C LYS A 100 12.02 11.69 33.42
N GLY A 101 10.93 12.22 32.85
CA GLY A 101 10.45 11.90 31.50
C GLY A 101 9.77 10.53 31.36
N TYR A 102 9.19 9.99 32.44
CA TYR A 102 8.44 8.74 32.39
C TYR A 102 7.23 8.73 33.33
N GLY A 103 6.31 7.81 33.08
CA GLY A 103 5.08 7.65 33.85
C GLY A 103 4.38 6.33 33.58
N PHE A 104 3.14 6.22 34.04
CA PHE A 104 2.28 5.07 33.79
C PHE A 104 0.88 5.52 33.35
N ILE A 105 0.29 4.72 32.47
CA ILE A 105 -1.09 4.86 31.98
C ILE A 105 -1.86 3.63 32.44
N THR A 106 -3.03 3.81 33.00
CA THR A 106 -3.93 2.73 33.38
C THR A 106 -4.88 2.45 32.21
N ARG A 107 -4.94 1.19 31.79
CA ARG A 107 -5.88 0.69 30.78
C ARG A 107 -7.28 0.57 31.38
N ASP A 108 -8.29 0.51 30.52
CA ASP A 108 -9.66 0.17 30.92
C ASP A 108 -9.74 -1.26 31.54
N SER A 109 -8.79 -2.14 31.21
CA SER A 109 -8.64 -3.48 31.83
C SER A 109 -8.05 -3.45 33.24
N GLY A 110 -7.53 -2.31 33.70
CA GLY A 110 -6.89 -2.14 35.02
C GLY A 110 -5.39 -2.44 35.08
N GLU A 111 -4.77 -2.82 33.95
CA GLU A 111 -3.32 -3.00 33.88
C GLU A 111 -2.60 -1.66 33.67
N ASP A 112 -1.43 -1.51 34.31
CA ASP A 112 -0.59 -0.33 34.17
C ASP A 112 0.43 -0.52 33.03
N VAL A 113 0.48 0.44 32.12
CA VAL A 113 1.37 0.47 30.96
C VAL A 113 2.42 1.56 31.16
N PHE A 114 3.69 1.21 30.98
CA PHE A 114 4.80 2.14 31.12
C PHE A 114 4.84 3.13 29.94
N VAL A 115 5.02 4.42 30.20
CA VAL A 115 5.17 5.45 29.15
C VAL A 115 6.45 6.26 29.34
N HIS A 116 7.16 6.51 28.24
CA HIS A 116 8.35 7.35 28.20
C HIS A 116 8.10 8.60 27.34
N PHE A 117 8.73 9.74 27.66
CA PHE A 117 8.51 11.01 26.95
C PHE A 117 8.76 10.93 25.43
N ARG A 118 9.61 9.99 24.99
CA ARG A 118 9.88 9.75 23.56
C ARG A 118 8.68 9.19 22.80
N ALA A 119 7.85 8.39 23.47
CA ALA A 119 6.65 7.80 22.89
C ALA A 119 5.53 8.82 22.68
N ILE A 120 5.56 9.96 23.38
CA ILE A 120 4.52 10.99 23.26
C ILE A 120 4.68 11.76 21.94
N ARG A 121 3.61 11.82 21.15
CA ARG A 121 3.53 12.64 19.93
C ARG A 121 3.49 14.13 20.29
N GLY A 122 4.27 14.94 19.58
CA GLY A 122 4.29 16.40 19.74
C GLY A 122 5.67 17.02 19.48
N ARG A 123 5.69 18.35 19.37
CA ARG A 123 6.92 19.15 19.26
C ARG A 123 7.15 19.89 20.58
N GLY A 124 8.41 19.98 21.04
CA GLY A 124 8.77 20.66 22.30
C GLY A 124 8.78 19.73 23.51
N HIS A 125 8.48 20.28 24.70
CA HIS A 125 8.40 19.51 25.96
C HIS A 125 7.18 18.60 25.94
N ARG A 126 7.41 17.29 25.92
CA ARG A 126 6.39 16.24 25.87
C ARG A 126 6.05 15.78 27.28
N THR A 127 4.89 16.20 27.77
CA THR A 127 4.41 15.92 29.13
C THR A 127 2.98 15.42 29.11
N LEU A 128 2.62 14.63 30.12
CA LEU A 128 1.25 14.19 30.37
C LEU A 128 0.80 14.70 31.74
N ALA A 129 -0.47 15.10 31.84
CA ALA A 129 -1.09 15.43 33.12
C ALA A 129 -1.74 14.19 33.72
N GLU A 130 -1.77 14.10 35.05
CA GLU A 130 -2.53 13.06 35.76
C GLU A 130 -4.03 13.17 35.45
N GLY A 131 -4.68 12.02 35.25
CA GLY A 131 -6.09 11.93 34.85
C GLY A 131 -6.37 12.22 33.37
N GLN A 132 -5.33 12.47 32.58
CA GLN A 132 -5.50 12.79 31.16
C GLN A 132 -5.80 11.54 30.34
N LYS A 133 -6.81 11.62 29.46
CA LYS A 133 -7.11 10.55 28.51
C LYS A 133 -6.13 10.56 27.35
N VAL A 134 -5.60 9.39 27.03
CA VAL A 134 -4.60 9.21 25.97
C VAL A 134 -4.95 8.01 25.11
N ARG A 135 -4.50 8.08 23.86
CA ARG A 135 -4.54 6.99 22.87
C ARG A 135 -3.10 6.56 22.58
N TYR A 136 -2.83 5.26 22.57
CA TYR A 136 -1.47 4.73 22.41
C TYR A 136 -1.44 3.29 21.89
N HIS A 137 -0.33 2.87 21.28
CA HIS A 137 -0.09 1.47 20.95
C HIS A 137 0.55 0.75 22.12
N ILE A 138 0.21 -0.53 22.32
CA ILE A 138 0.86 -1.38 23.31
C ILE A 138 1.97 -2.18 22.64
N ILE A 139 3.15 -2.10 23.21
CA ILE A 139 4.32 -2.89 22.83
C ILE A 139 4.73 -3.72 24.04
N GLU A 140 4.85 -5.03 23.85
CA GLU A 140 5.42 -5.91 24.85
C GLU A 140 6.94 -5.93 24.73
N ASN A 141 7.64 -5.56 25.80
CA ASN A 141 9.10 -5.58 25.88
C ASN A 141 9.55 -6.50 27.02
N GLU A 142 10.87 -6.75 27.12
CA GLU A 142 11.47 -7.55 28.22
C GLU A 142 11.14 -7.02 29.63
N ARG A 143 10.70 -5.75 29.74
CA ARG A 143 10.34 -5.07 30.99
C ARG A 143 8.82 -4.99 31.23
N GLY A 144 8.01 -5.62 30.38
CA GLY A 144 6.55 -5.59 30.43
C GLY A 144 5.92 -4.67 29.38
N LEU A 145 4.66 -4.31 29.61
CA LEU A 145 3.85 -3.50 28.70
C LEU A 145 4.34 -2.05 28.65
N GLN A 146 4.60 -1.56 27.44
CA GLN A 146 5.02 -0.19 27.16
C GLN A 146 4.09 0.47 26.15
N ALA A 147 3.78 1.74 26.39
CA ALA A 147 3.03 2.57 25.48
C ALA A 147 3.97 3.19 24.43
N ASP A 148 3.58 3.09 23.18
CA ASP A 148 4.19 3.80 22.06
C ASP A 148 3.18 4.71 21.36
N ASP A 149 3.68 5.70 20.63
CA ASP A 149 2.85 6.58 19.80
C ASP A 149 1.71 7.32 20.55
N VAL A 150 2.00 7.74 21.78
CA VAL A 150 1.00 8.29 22.71
C VAL A 150 0.51 9.66 22.25
N THR A 151 -0.81 9.81 22.14
CA THR A 151 -1.49 11.06 21.78
C THR A 151 -2.55 11.41 22.80
N VAL A 152 -2.60 12.68 23.21
CA VAL A 152 -3.65 13.18 24.11
C VAL A 152 -4.97 13.28 23.36
N ILE A 153 -6.04 12.76 23.97
CA ILE A 153 -7.41 12.96 23.51
C ILE A 153 -7.93 14.19 24.24
N THR A 154 -8.13 15.27 23.49
CA THR A 154 -8.69 16.52 24.04
C THR A 154 -10.18 16.36 24.32
#